data_AF-A0A1H6ZR89-F1
#
_entry.id   AF-A0A1H6ZR89-F1
#
_cell.length_a   1.000
_cell.length_b   1.000
_cell.length_c   1.000
_cell.angle_alpha   90.00
_cell.angle_beta   90.00
_cell.angle_gamma   90.00
#
_symmetry.space_group_name_H-M   'P 1'
#
loop_
_entity.id
_entity.type
_entity.pdbx_description
1 polymer ?
#
loop_
_entity_poly.entity_id
_entity_poly.type
_entity_poly.pdbx_seq_one_letter_code
_entity_poly.pdbx_strand_id
1 'polypeptide(L)'
;MSLTGISEAAEAVKGIVDKFFPDKSEEAKNALSLQIAVMQQDTAMAQMQADVNKAEAGSQSLFVAGWRPFVGWVCGAGFGVTILGPLLSWIAALAGHPVSFPALDTESLMTLLLGMLGLGGMRTAEKLKGVSNGH
;
A
#
# COMPACT_ATOMS: atom_id res chain seq x y z
N MET A 1 21.70 -1.81 1.49
CA MET A 1 21.86 -1.42 0.07
C MET A 1 21.04 -0.16 -0.17
N SER A 2 21.44 0.89 0.55
CA SER A 2 20.65 2.08 0.85
C SER A 2 21.28 3.28 0.14
N LEU A 3 20.45 4.08 -0.54
CA LEU A 3 20.75 5.39 -1.14
C LEU A 3 21.83 5.43 -2.24
N THR A 4 22.93 4.69 -2.13
CA THR A 4 24.04 4.65 -3.10
C THR A 4 23.64 4.11 -4.46
N GLY A 5 22.82 3.04 -4.50
CA GLY A 5 22.36 2.47 -5.77
C GLY A 5 21.37 3.37 -6.52
N ILE A 6 20.64 4.24 -5.81
CA ILE A 6 19.71 5.19 -6.42
C ILE A 6 20.49 6.40 -6.97
N SER A 7 21.52 6.87 -6.25
CA SER A 7 22.41 7.92 -6.75
C SER A 7 23.24 7.43 -7.96
N GLU A 8 23.76 6.21 -7.93
CA GLU A 8 24.48 5.60 -9.06
C GLU A 8 23.57 5.41 -10.28
N ALA A 9 22.32 4.95 -10.07
CA ALA A 9 21.35 4.84 -11.14
C ALA A 9 20.97 6.21 -11.72
N ALA A 10 20.87 7.24 -10.88
CA ALA A 10 20.58 8.60 -11.34
C ALA A 10 21.73 9.21 -12.13
N GLU A 11 22.98 8.99 -11.72
CA GLU A 11 24.17 9.41 -12.46
C GLU A 11 24.30 8.67 -13.80
N ALA A 12 24.01 7.37 -13.82
CA ALA A 12 23.99 6.58 -15.05
C ALA A 12 22.91 7.07 -16.03
N VAL A 13 21.71 7.38 -15.54
CA VAL A 13 20.63 7.95 -16.36
C VAL A 13 21.03 9.35 -16.88
N LYS A 14 21.65 10.19 -16.05
CA LYS A 14 22.14 11.52 -16.46
C LYS A 14 23.19 11.43 -17.57
N GLY A 15 24.16 10.50 -17.45
CA GLY A 15 25.17 10.26 -18.48
C GLY A 15 24.59 9.71 -19.80
N ILE A 16 23.54 8.90 -19.74
CA ILE A 16 22.83 8.40 -20.93
C ILE A 16 22.04 9.52 -21.61
N VAL A 17 21.37 10.37 -20.82
CA VAL A 17 20.61 11.53 -21.34
C VAL A 17 21.53 12.53 -22.03
N ASP A 18 22.68 12.84 -21.44
CA ASP A 18 23.65 13.76 -22.06
C ASP A 18 24.25 13.22 -23.37
N LYS A 19 24.39 11.89 -23.49
CA LYS A 19 24.93 11.24 -24.69
C LYS A 19 23.91 11.08 -25.82
N PHE A 20 22.63 10.90 -25.49
CA PHE A 20 21.56 10.70 -26.48
C PHE A 20 20.79 11.98 -26.84
N PHE A 21 20.85 13.03 -26.01
CA PHE A 21 20.25 14.33 -26.32
C PHE A 21 21.25 15.49 -26.11
N PRO A 22 22.25 15.63 -27.01
CA PRO A 22 23.21 16.73 -26.94
C PRO A 22 22.57 18.11 -27.12
N ASP A 23 21.46 18.19 -27.87
CA ASP A 23 20.89 19.45 -28.42
C ASP A 23 19.37 19.56 -28.22
N LYS A 24 18.86 19.19 -27.03
CA LYS A 24 17.51 19.59 -26.59
C LYS A 24 17.65 20.78 -25.65
N SER A 25 16.78 21.80 -25.82
CA SER A 25 16.83 23.08 -25.09
C SER A 25 17.08 22.87 -23.60
N GLU A 26 17.83 23.78 -22.95
CA GLU A 26 18.10 23.71 -21.51
C GLU A 26 16.82 23.48 -20.68
N GLU A 27 15.67 23.94 -21.17
CA GLU A 27 14.34 23.70 -20.58
C GLU A 27 13.97 22.22 -20.52
N ALA A 28 14.27 21.42 -21.56
CA ALA A 28 13.99 19.99 -21.56
C ALA A 28 14.90 19.22 -20.59
N LYS A 29 16.17 19.65 -20.45
CA LYS A 29 17.11 19.09 -19.47
C LYS A 29 16.71 19.46 -18.04
N ASN A 30 16.26 20.69 -17.82
CA ASN A 30 15.74 21.17 -16.52
C ASN A 30 14.41 20.50 -16.14
N ALA A 31 13.49 20.30 -17.09
CA ALA A 31 12.25 19.57 -16.84
C ALA A 31 12.51 18.10 -16.48
N LEU A 32 13.48 17.46 -17.14
CA LEU A 32 13.87 16.09 -16.85
C LEU A 32 14.57 15.96 -15.48
N SER A 33 15.48 16.88 -15.15
CA SER A 33 16.17 16.87 -13.87
C SER A 33 15.22 17.12 -12.70
N LEU A 34 14.23 18.00 -12.89
CA LEU A 34 13.14 18.23 -11.92
C LEU A 34 12.28 16.97 -11.73
N GLN A 35 11.87 16.30 -12.82
CA GLN A 35 11.12 15.04 -12.71
C GLN A 35 11.92 13.94 -12.00
N ILE A 36 13.21 13.82 -12.28
CA ILE A 36 14.09 12.87 -11.60
C ILE A 36 14.18 13.21 -10.11
N ALA A 37 14.33 14.49 -9.75
CA ALA A 37 14.37 14.92 -8.35
C ALA A 37 13.06 14.61 -7.60
N VAL A 38 11.90 14.86 -8.22
CA VAL A 38 10.58 14.52 -7.64
C VAL A 38 10.44 13.01 -7.46
N MET A 39 10.80 12.21 -8.46
CA MET A 39 10.78 10.74 -8.35
C MET A 39 11.73 10.23 -7.25
N GLN A 40 12.90 10.85 -7.09
CA GLN A 40 13.84 10.52 -6.02
C GLN A 40 13.28 10.86 -4.64
N GLN A 41 12.63 12.00 -4.48
CA GLN A 41 11.97 12.36 -3.22
C GLN A 41 10.85 11.38 -2.88
N ASP A 42 10.01 11.02 -3.85
CA ASP A 42 8.92 10.06 -3.69
C ASP A 42 9.40 8.66 -3.31
N THR A 43 10.49 8.21 -3.93
CA THR A 43 11.10 6.92 -3.63
C THR A 43 11.78 6.93 -2.26
N ALA A 44 12.43 8.02 -1.89
CA ALA A 44 13.01 8.20 -0.56
C ALA A 44 11.92 8.19 0.54
N MET A 45 10.80 8.88 0.34
CA MET A 45 9.66 8.85 1.27
C MET A 45 9.06 7.45 1.41
N ALA A 46 8.89 6.74 0.29
CA ALA A 46 8.41 5.35 0.31
C ALA A 46 9.37 4.42 1.07
N GLN A 47 10.69 4.62 0.88
CA GLN A 47 11.71 3.84 1.57
C GLN A 47 11.70 4.11 3.07
N MET A 48 11.59 5.38 3.50
CA MET A 48 11.48 5.74 4.91
C MET A 48 10.28 5.06 5.58
N GLN A 49 9.12 5.06 4.91
CA GLN A 49 7.94 4.38 5.41
C GLN A 49 8.16 2.86 5.50
N ALA A 50 8.83 2.25 4.51
CA ALA A 50 9.14 0.83 4.52
C ALA A 50 10.10 0.45 5.66
N ASP A 51 11.08 1.30 5.95
CA ASP A 51 12.05 1.09 7.03
C ASP A 51 11.38 1.20 8.40
N VAL A 52 10.47 2.16 8.60
CA VAL A 52 9.64 2.25 9.81
C VAL A 52 8.79 0.99 9.96
N ASN A 53 8.07 0.58 8.91
CA ASN A 53 7.23 -0.62 8.95
C ASN A 53 8.06 -1.88 9.31
N LYS A 54 9.29 -1.98 8.80
CA LYS A 54 10.20 -3.08 9.10
C LYS A 54 10.70 -3.04 10.54
N ALA A 55 11.00 -1.87 11.07
CA ALA A 55 11.38 -1.69 12.47
C ALA A 55 10.22 -2.01 13.42
N GLU A 56 9.00 -1.57 13.09
CA GLU A 56 7.77 -1.90 13.82
C GLU A 56 7.51 -3.41 13.82
N ALA A 57 7.63 -4.05 12.65
CA ALA A 57 7.43 -5.49 12.51
C ALA A 57 8.50 -6.32 13.26
N GLY A 58 9.72 -5.79 13.41
CA GLY A 58 10.80 -6.42 14.18
C GLY A 58 10.78 -6.12 15.68
N SER A 59 9.84 -5.29 16.16
CA SER A 59 9.72 -4.93 17.57
C SER A 59 9.37 -6.14 18.44
N GLN A 60 9.99 -6.26 19.60
CA GLN A 60 9.63 -7.29 20.59
C GLN A 60 8.28 -7.02 21.27
N SER A 61 7.73 -5.80 21.11
CA SER A 61 6.40 -5.47 21.62
C SER A 61 5.32 -6.02 20.69
N LEU A 62 4.54 -6.99 21.18
CA LEU A 62 3.38 -7.55 20.47
C LEU A 62 2.34 -6.50 20.08
N PHE A 63 2.24 -5.40 20.84
CA PHE A 63 1.34 -4.30 20.50
C PHE A 63 1.83 -3.52 19.26
N VAL A 64 3.15 -3.30 19.13
CA VAL A 64 3.75 -2.56 18.02
C VAL A 64 3.90 -3.42 16.77
N ALA A 65 4.35 -4.68 16.91
CA ALA A 65 4.50 -5.58 15.77
C ALA A 65 3.16 -6.19 15.33
N GLY A 66 2.21 -6.35 16.25
CA GLY A 66 0.99 -7.15 16.05
C GLY A 66 -0.23 -6.38 15.57
N TRP A 67 -0.24 -5.04 15.60
CA TRP A 67 -1.44 -4.27 15.21
C TRP A 67 -1.85 -4.51 13.74
N ARG A 68 -0.88 -4.58 12.81
CA ARG A 68 -1.17 -4.85 11.38
C ARG A 68 -1.74 -6.26 11.18
N PRO A 69 -1.10 -7.34 11.70
CA PRO A 69 -1.72 -8.66 11.71
C PRO A 69 -3.10 -8.69 12.36
N PHE A 70 -3.27 -8.04 13.52
CA PHE A 70 -4.51 -8.04 14.28
C PHE A 70 -5.70 -7.55 13.45
N VAL A 71 -5.57 -6.42 12.75
CA VAL A 71 -6.65 -5.93 11.87
C VAL A 71 -6.93 -6.92 10.73
N GLY A 72 -5.89 -7.54 10.17
CA GLY A 72 -6.02 -8.62 9.18
C GLY A 72 -6.77 -9.84 9.71
N TRP A 73 -6.50 -10.28 10.95
CA TRP A 73 -7.19 -11.39 11.60
C TRP A 73 -8.64 -11.06 11.90
N VAL A 74 -8.96 -9.85 12.36
CA VAL A 74 -10.34 -9.40 12.58
C VAL A 74 -11.13 -9.39 11.28
N CYS A 75 -10.56 -8.84 10.19
CA CYS A 75 -11.20 -8.88 8.88
C CYS A 75 -11.35 -10.32 8.39
N GLY A 76 -10.30 -11.14 8.45
CA GLY A 76 -10.32 -12.54 8.02
C GLY A 76 -11.33 -13.38 8.80
N ALA A 77 -11.44 -13.19 10.12
CA ALA A 77 -12.45 -13.83 10.95
C ALA A 77 -13.86 -13.38 10.59
N GLY A 78 -14.06 -12.07 10.32
CA GLY A 78 -15.34 -11.55 9.85
C GLY A 78 -15.79 -12.16 8.53
N PHE A 79 -14.88 -12.28 7.55
CA PHE A 79 -15.15 -13.01 6.30
C PHE A 79 -15.38 -14.51 6.53
N GLY A 80 -14.65 -15.12 7.45
CA GLY A 80 -14.87 -16.52 7.83
C GLY A 80 -16.29 -16.75 8.34
N VAL A 81 -16.79 -15.86 9.17
CA VAL A 81 -18.15 -15.93 9.72
C VAL A 81 -19.22 -15.70 8.63
N THR A 82 -19.01 -14.82 7.65
CA THR A 82 -19.99 -14.65 6.56
C THR A 82 -20.07 -15.87 5.64
N ILE A 83 -18.97 -16.60 5.47
CA ILE A 83 -18.94 -17.85 4.69
C ILE A 83 -19.49 -19.03 5.51
N LEU A 84 -19.11 -19.15 6.78
CA LEU A 84 -19.49 -20.27 7.64
C LEU A 84 -20.91 -20.14 8.19
N GLY A 85 -21.43 -18.93 8.40
CA GLY A 85 -22.75 -18.67 9.00
C GLY A 85 -23.91 -19.37 8.28
N PRO A 86 -24.05 -19.27 6.95
CA PRO A 86 -25.07 -19.99 6.19
C PRO A 86 -24.92 -21.51 6.28
N LEU A 87 -23.69 -22.01 6.27
CA LEU A 87 -23.34 -23.43 6.36
C LEU A 87 -23.71 -24.01 7.73
N LEU A 88 -23.39 -23.28 8.81
CA LEU A 88 -23.76 -23.62 10.18
C LEU A 88 -25.28 -23.56 10.39
N SER A 89 -25.95 -22.55 9.83
CA SER A 89 -27.42 -22.44 9.90
C SER A 89 -28.12 -23.58 9.15
N TRP A 90 -27.56 -24.01 8.02
CA TRP A 90 -28.05 -25.17 7.26
C TRP A 90 -27.86 -26.49 8.03
N ILE A 91 -26.68 -26.70 8.63
CA ILE A 91 -26.42 -27.87 9.49
C ILE A 91 -27.35 -27.88 10.71
N ALA A 92 -27.56 -26.72 11.34
CA ALA A 92 -28.46 -26.60 12.48
C ALA A 92 -29.91 -26.95 12.10
N ALA A 93 -30.38 -26.48 10.94
CA ALA A 93 -31.68 -26.85 10.39
C ALA A 93 -31.78 -28.37 10.12
N LEU A 94 -30.74 -29.00 9.59
CA LEU A 94 -30.68 -30.46 9.40
C LEU A 94 -30.68 -31.23 10.73
N ALA A 95 -30.08 -30.66 11.78
CA ALA A 95 -30.07 -31.22 13.13
C ALA A 95 -31.38 -30.99 13.90
N GLY A 96 -32.41 -30.43 13.27
CA GLY A 96 -33.73 -30.18 13.87
C GLY A 96 -33.81 -28.92 14.75
N HIS A 97 -32.75 -28.11 14.78
CA HIS A 97 -32.69 -26.85 15.53
C HIS A 97 -32.45 -25.70 14.54
N PRO A 98 -33.50 -25.14 13.92
CA PRO A 98 -33.36 -24.05 12.95
C PRO A 98 -32.99 -22.74 13.66
N VAL A 99 -31.70 -22.61 13.98
CA VAL A 99 -31.10 -21.40 14.55
C VAL A 99 -30.42 -20.66 13.41
N SER A 100 -30.80 -19.39 13.21
CA SER A 100 -30.11 -18.51 12.28
C SER A 100 -28.84 -17.98 12.94
N PHE A 101 -27.71 -18.15 12.25
CA PHE A 101 -26.47 -17.50 12.67
C PHE A 101 -26.61 -15.97 12.49
N PRO A 102 -26.23 -15.15 13.49
CA PRO A 102 -26.34 -13.69 13.36
C PRO A 102 -25.49 -13.20 12.20
N ALA A 103 -26.12 -12.50 11.26
CA ALA A 103 -25.42 -11.92 10.13
C ALA A 103 -24.46 -10.83 10.63
N LEU A 104 -23.19 -10.91 10.23
CA LEU A 104 -22.25 -9.82 10.44
C LEU A 104 -22.53 -8.69 9.46
N ASP A 105 -22.39 -7.46 9.95
CA ASP A 105 -22.44 -6.28 9.10
C ASP A 105 -21.21 -6.25 8.17
N THR A 106 -21.45 -6.69 6.94
CA THR A 106 -20.42 -6.79 5.91
C THR A 106 -20.01 -5.39 5.42
N GLU A 107 -20.86 -4.37 5.58
CA GLU A 107 -20.56 -2.99 5.21
C GLU A 107 -19.48 -2.39 6.13
N SER A 108 -19.60 -2.60 7.44
CA SER A 108 -18.55 -2.23 8.40
C SER A 108 -17.22 -2.95 8.13
N LEU A 109 -17.26 -4.25 7.81
CA LEU A 109 -16.06 -5.03 7.44
C LEU A 109 -15.38 -4.52 6.17
N MET A 110 -16.17 -4.23 5.14
CA MET A 110 -15.67 -3.64 3.90
C MET A 110 -15.12 -2.24 4.12
N THR A 111 -15.74 -1.44 4.98
CA THR A 111 -15.24 -0.10 5.34
C THR A 111 -13.89 -0.19 6.06
N LEU A 112 -13.69 -1.17 6.95
CA LEU A 112 -12.42 -1.38 7.64
C LEU A 112 -11.31 -1.86 6.66
N LEU A 113 -11.62 -2.81 5.78
CA LEU A 113 -10.69 -3.27 4.74
C LEU A 113 -10.33 -2.15 3.75
N LEU A 114 -11.34 -1.44 3.26
CA LEU A 114 -11.17 -0.33 2.32
C LEU A 114 -10.54 0.89 2.99
N GLY A 115 -10.67 1.07 4.30
CA GLY A 115 -9.94 2.09 5.04
C GLY A 115 -8.42 1.84 4.99
N MET A 116 -8.00 0.57 5.16
CA MET A 116 -6.60 0.18 5.01
C MET A 116 -6.11 0.20 3.56
N LEU A 117 -6.96 -0.19 2.59
CA LEU A 117 -6.64 -0.18 1.16
C LEU A 117 -6.71 1.24 0.55
N GLY A 118 -7.59 2.09 1.07
CA GLY A 118 -8.00 3.37 0.50
C GLY A 118 -6.93 4.45 0.59
N LEU A 119 -6.12 4.46 1.65
CA LEU A 119 -4.91 5.29 1.71
C LEU A 119 -3.88 4.88 0.65
N GLY A 120 -3.75 3.58 0.35
CA GLY A 120 -2.92 3.08 -0.75
C GLY A 120 -3.52 3.35 -2.14
N GLY A 121 -4.84 3.30 -2.26
CA GLY A 121 -5.60 3.58 -3.47
C GLY A 121 -5.54 5.06 -3.88
N MET A 122 -5.68 6.00 -2.94
CA MET A 122 -5.57 7.43 -3.22
C MET A 122 -4.19 7.81 -3.76
N ARG A 123 -3.11 7.28 -3.17
CA ARG A 123 -1.74 7.47 -3.67
C ARG A 123 -1.53 6.87 -5.08
N THR A 124 -2.21 5.77 -5.40
CA THR A 124 -2.16 5.17 -6.74
C THR A 124 -2.97 6.00 -7.74
N ALA A 125 -4.13 6.51 -7.33
CA ALA A 125 -4.97 7.38 -8.14
C ALA A 125 -4.28 8.73 -8.43
N GLU A 126 -3.56 9.30 -7.46
CA GLU A 126 -2.76 10.52 -7.64
C GLU A 126 -1.64 10.33 -8.67
N LYS A 127 -0.95 9.18 -8.63
CA LYS A 127 0.09 8.83 -9.60
C LYS A 127 -0.47 8.62 -11.01
N LEU A 128 -1.62 7.95 -11.12
CA LEU A 128 -2.28 7.72 -12.41
C LEU A 128 -2.84 9.00 -13.02
N LYS A 129 -3.29 9.96 -12.19
CA LYS A 129 -3.81 11.25 -12.64
C LYS A 129 -2.73 12.31 -12.88
N GLY A 130 -1.46 12.01 -12.60
CA GLY A 130 -0.35 12.97 -12.78
C GLY A 130 -0.43 14.20 -11.87
N VAL A 131 -1.19 14.14 -10.78
CA VAL A 131 -1.46 15.27 -9.87
C VAL A 131 -0.29 15.52 -8.89
N SER A 132 0.72 14.63 -8.87
CA SER A 132 1.97 14.80 -8.10
C SER A 132 2.91 15.92 -8.63
N ASN A 133 2.43 16.81 -9.51
CA ASN A 133 3.24 17.87 -10.14
C ASN A 133 2.98 19.27 -9.57
N GLY A 134 2.57 19.39 -8.30
CA GLY A 134 2.16 20.68 -7.77
C GLY A 134 2.31 20.85 -6.26
N HIS A 135 3.46 20.51 -5.68
CA HIS A 135 3.92 21.02 -4.39
C HIS A 135 5.44 21.10 -4.38
#